data_AF-A0A7X9JXZ5-F1
#
_entry.id   AF-A0A7X9JXZ5-F1
#
_cell.length_a   1.000
_cell.length_b   1.000
_cell.length_c   1.000
_cell.angle_alpha   90.00
_cell.angle_beta   90.00
_cell.angle_gamma   90.00
#
_symmetry.space_group_name_H-M   'P 1'
#
loop_
_entity.id
_entity.type
_entity.pdbx_description
1 polymer ?
#
loop_
_entity_poly.entity_id
_entity_poly.type
_entity_poly.pdbx_seq_one_letter_code
_entity_poly.pdbx_strand_id
1 'polypeptide(L)'
;DYSTATELFIRFNSTGKSLNRNDLISAELAIKVENLVARKIKPFATKYKNFKFTIPFLMQCLTAVHTGKMKFKRPEEIWDGSDKIKIYNSWKNTAKGLGRLIKFLTGAVKWNSDQWIPSMNALIPLVFILSNHNFTNKEQKLARKWLLLTAVHAYFSGSVHSTLDTLLRKLSKVNGSKLNKLWNITKKELPKLTADNFETKRQTGAVMSLYISMLRNSNAKDWDSSKNPLDGNVQGHNASLEIHHIFPKDILLKNGYGYNQINTFANYAIISKDANLSISNEMPKTYLKRNNNKIVIKKKDRKVQCIPEDIKIWQIKKYKRFLVERRQLLAKRINEYLG
;
A
#
# COMPACT_ATOMS: atom_id res chain seq x y z
N ASP A 1 -43.33 6.72 -6.48
CA ASP A 1 -42.77 6.73 -5.12
C ASP A 1 -41.43 5.99 -5.12
N TYR A 2 -40.32 6.67 -4.79
CA TYR A 2 -38.96 6.12 -4.88
C TYR A 2 -38.68 5.03 -3.83
N SER A 3 -39.43 5.04 -2.72
CA SER A 3 -39.38 3.99 -1.71
C SER A 3 -39.88 2.66 -2.27
N THR A 4 -41.05 2.68 -2.92
CA THR A 4 -41.63 1.50 -3.61
C THR A 4 -40.75 1.00 -4.75
N ALA A 5 -40.12 1.90 -5.51
CA ALA A 5 -39.21 1.52 -6.59
C ALA A 5 -37.94 0.82 -6.07
N THR A 6 -37.49 1.16 -4.87
CA THR A 6 -36.31 0.52 -4.26
C THR A 6 -36.67 -0.80 -3.57
N GLU A 7 -37.84 -0.90 -2.93
CA GLU A 7 -38.37 -2.20 -2.47
C GLU A 7 -38.56 -3.16 -3.64
N LEU A 8 -39.08 -2.67 -4.77
CA LEU A 8 -39.17 -3.41 -6.01
C LEU A 8 -37.77 -3.77 -6.54
N PHE A 9 -36.80 -2.86 -6.54
CA PHE A 9 -35.42 -3.16 -6.96
C PHE A 9 -34.71 -4.17 -6.04
N ILE A 10 -34.97 -4.13 -4.73
CA ILE A 10 -34.48 -5.09 -3.73
C ILE A 10 -35.11 -6.47 -3.96
N ARG A 11 -36.44 -6.52 -4.17
CA ARG A 11 -37.15 -7.76 -4.53
C ARG A 11 -36.71 -8.32 -5.89
N PHE A 12 -36.56 -7.47 -6.91
CA PHE A 12 -36.24 -7.90 -8.28
C PHE A 12 -34.78 -8.38 -8.43
N ASN A 13 -33.84 -7.89 -7.63
CA ASN A 13 -32.48 -8.42 -7.62
C ASN A 13 -32.31 -9.67 -6.75
N SER A 14 -33.24 -9.93 -5.82
CA SER A 14 -33.20 -11.12 -4.96
C SER A 14 -33.45 -12.44 -5.70
N THR A 15 -33.99 -12.40 -6.93
CA THR A 15 -34.22 -13.57 -7.79
C THR A 15 -33.01 -13.98 -8.64
N GLY A 16 -31.93 -13.18 -8.68
CA GLY A 16 -30.73 -13.49 -9.48
C GLY A 16 -29.39 -13.32 -8.75
N LYS A 17 -29.24 -12.33 -7.85
CA LYS A 17 -28.03 -12.14 -7.03
C LYS A 17 -28.38 -11.40 -5.74
N SER A 18 -28.25 -12.08 -4.59
CA SER A 18 -28.49 -11.47 -3.27
C SER A 18 -27.71 -10.16 -3.12
N LEU A 19 -28.42 -9.06 -2.83
CA LEU A 19 -27.79 -7.77 -2.53
C LEU A 19 -26.89 -7.95 -1.30
N ASN A 20 -25.63 -7.54 -1.42
CA ASN A 20 -24.74 -7.57 -0.28
C ASN A 20 -24.96 -6.32 0.59
N ARG A 21 -24.44 -6.34 1.82
CA ARG A 21 -24.63 -5.24 2.78
C ARG A 21 -24.25 -3.85 2.24
N ASN A 22 -23.23 -3.74 1.40
CA ASN A 22 -22.79 -2.45 0.86
C ASN A 22 -23.76 -1.91 -0.21
N ASP A 23 -24.43 -2.79 -0.93
CA ASP A 23 -25.46 -2.42 -1.91
C ASP A 23 -26.68 -1.85 -1.19
N LEU A 24 -27.10 -2.47 -0.08
CA LEU A 24 -28.18 -1.96 0.78
C LEU A 24 -27.83 -0.58 1.35
N ILE A 25 -26.63 -0.39 1.89
CA ILE A 25 -26.19 0.92 2.43
C ILE A 25 -26.23 2.01 1.34
N SER A 26 -25.87 1.65 0.10
CA SER A 26 -25.87 2.55 -1.04
C SER A 26 -27.29 2.89 -1.50
N ALA A 27 -28.21 1.92 -1.49
CA ALA A 27 -29.62 2.10 -1.80
C ALA A 27 -30.28 3.04 -0.76
N GLU A 28 -30.07 2.78 0.53
CA GLU A 28 -30.55 3.63 1.62
C GLU A 28 -30.07 5.07 1.48
N LEU A 29 -28.79 5.26 1.14
CA LEU A 29 -28.25 6.61 0.91
C LEU A 29 -28.92 7.30 -0.29
N ALA A 30 -29.19 6.56 -1.36
CA ALA A 30 -29.82 7.11 -2.56
C ALA A 30 -31.28 7.56 -2.30
N ILE A 31 -32.01 6.84 -1.45
CA ILE A 31 -33.35 7.24 -0.99
C ILE A 31 -33.26 8.50 -0.13
N LYS A 32 -32.33 8.52 0.85
CA LYS A 32 -32.24 9.62 1.80
C LYS A 32 -31.76 10.91 1.16
N VAL A 33 -30.77 10.84 0.27
CA VAL A 33 -30.16 11.98 -0.41
C VAL A 33 -30.11 11.73 -1.91
N GLU A 34 -31.14 12.23 -2.59
CA GLU A 34 -31.25 12.13 -4.04
C GLU A 34 -29.98 12.64 -4.73
N ASN A 35 -29.57 11.96 -5.80
CA ASN A 35 -28.43 12.31 -6.64
C ASN A 35 -27.04 12.29 -5.97
N LEU A 36 -26.90 12.06 -4.65
CA LEU A 36 -25.58 12.05 -4.00
C LEU A 36 -24.69 10.90 -4.54
N VAL A 37 -25.24 9.68 -4.57
CA VAL A 37 -24.52 8.51 -5.09
C VAL A 37 -24.19 8.69 -6.58
N ALA A 38 -25.20 9.04 -7.38
CA ALA A 38 -25.09 9.12 -8.84
C ALA A 38 -24.23 10.30 -9.32
N ARG A 39 -24.40 11.50 -8.76
CA ARG A 39 -23.75 12.73 -9.24
C ARG A 39 -22.49 13.13 -8.47
N LYS A 40 -22.19 12.49 -7.33
CA LYS A 40 -20.98 12.84 -6.54
C LYS A 40 -20.08 11.63 -6.25
N ILE A 41 -20.62 10.54 -5.71
CA ILE A 41 -19.80 9.38 -5.31
C ILE A 41 -19.27 8.62 -6.54
N LYS A 42 -20.14 8.28 -7.49
CA LYS A 42 -19.72 7.59 -8.74
C LYS A 42 -18.68 8.40 -9.55
N PRO A 43 -18.87 9.72 -9.80
CA PRO A 43 -17.84 10.52 -10.47
C PRO A 43 -16.53 10.65 -9.68
N PHE A 44 -16.56 10.61 -8.35
CA PHE A 44 -15.34 10.62 -7.56
C PHE A 44 -14.53 9.33 -7.75
N ALA A 45 -15.20 8.17 -7.83
CA ALA A 45 -14.55 6.88 -8.07
C ALA A 45 -13.70 6.86 -9.34
N THR A 46 -14.13 7.58 -10.39
CA THR A 46 -13.43 7.67 -11.67
C THR A 46 -12.38 8.79 -11.74
N LYS A 47 -12.38 9.71 -10.76
CA LYS A 47 -11.47 10.87 -10.74
C LYS A 47 -10.00 10.45 -10.59
N TYR A 48 -9.72 9.47 -9.74
CA TYR A 48 -8.37 8.97 -9.46
C TYR A 48 -8.16 7.56 -10.05
N LYS A 49 -8.17 7.46 -11.38
CA LYS A 49 -8.16 6.18 -12.12
C LYS A 49 -7.10 5.20 -11.66
N ASN A 50 -5.89 5.68 -11.34
CA ASN A 50 -4.78 4.82 -10.89
C ASN A 50 -5.02 4.15 -9.54
N PHE A 51 -5.94 4.64 -8.71
CA PHE A 51 -6.23 4.11 -7.37
C PHE A 51 -7.46 3.21 -7.32
N LYS A 52 -8.27 3.19 -8.40
CA LYS A 52 -9.42 2.29 -8.58
C LYS A 52 -10.33 2.19 -7.34
N PHE A 53 -10.65 3.32 -6.70
CA PHE A 53 -11.54 3.32 -5.54
C PHE A 53 -12.92 2.81 -5.91
N THR A 54 -13.37 1.75 -5.22
CA THR A 54 -14.68 1.14 -5.46
C THR A 54 -15.77 1.88 -4.70
N ILE A 55 -17.02 1.79 -5.17
CA ILE A 55 -18.17 2.37 -4.47
C ILE A 55 -18.29 1.85 -3.03
N PRO A 56 -18.16 0.53 -2.76
CA PRO A 56 -18.12 0.03 -1.39
C PRO A 56 -17.05 0.70 -0.51
N PHE A 57 -15.81 0.87 -1.01
CA PHE A 57 -14.77 1.55 -0.25
C PHE A 57 -15.12 3.01 0.06
N LEU A 58 -15.64 3.76 -0.92
CA LEU A 58 -16.06 5.14 -0.73
C LEU A 58 -17.22 5.25 0.27
N MET A 59 -18.16 4.32 0.26
CA MET A 59 -19.27 4.24 1.21
C MET A 59 -18.79 3.92 2.62
N GLN A 60 -17.79 3.06 2.78
CA GLN A 60 -17.17 2.80 4.09
C GLN A 60 -16.42 4.04 4.61
N CYS A 61 -15.73 4.78 3.74
CA CYS A 61 -15.12 6.05 4.11
C CYS A 61 -16.17 7.07 4.55
N LEU A 62 -17.28 7.19 3.82
CA LEU A 62 -18.39 8.07 4.17
C LEU A 62 -19.02 7.67 5.50
N THR A 63 -19.29 6.39 5.70
CA THR A 63 -19.83 5.84 6.95
C THR A 63 -18.93 6.18 8.14
N ALA A 64 -17.61 5.96 7.98
CA ALA A 64 -16.62 6.28 9.00
C ALA A 64 -16.60 7.77 9.35
N VAL A 65 -16.60 8.66 8.34
CA VAL A 65 -16.59 10.13 8.53
C VAL A 65 -17.90 10.63 9.11
N HIS A 66 -19.04 10.09 8.68
CA HIS A 66 -20.36 10.51 9.13
C HIS A 66 -20.64 10.11 10.57
N THR A 67 -20.27 8.89 10.96
CA THR A 67 -20.74 8.27 12.21
C THR A 67 -19.63 8.02 13.24
N GLY A 68 -18.36 8.01 12.81
CA GLY A 68 -17.24 7.61 13.67
C GLY A 68 -17.27 6.14 14.11
N LYS A 69 -18.01 5.26 13.40
CA LYS A 69 -18.11 3.82 13.65
C LYS A 69 -18.38 3.05 12.34
N MET A 70 -18.33 1.72 12.37
CA MET A 70 -18.51 0.84 11.20
C MET A 70 -19.46 -0.34 11.44
N LYS A 71 -19.86 -0.61 12.70
CA LYS A 71 -20.84 -1.63 13.04
C LYS A 71 -22.19 -1.01 13.37
N PHE A 72 -23.19 -1.53 12.67
CA PHE A 72 -24.62 -1.21 12.75
C PHE A 72 -25.40 -2.53 12.68
N LYS A 73 -26.56 -2.62 13.33
CA LYS A 73 -27.40 -3.81 13.21
C LYS A 73 -28.06 -3.84 11.84
N ARG A 74 -28.51 -2.67 11.36
CA ARG A 74 -29.20 -2.52 10.07
C ARG A 74 -28.62 -1.35 9.25
N PRO A 75 -28.62 -1.41 7.91
CA PRO A 75 -28.07 -0.35 7.05
C PRO A 75 -28.65 1.05 7.26
N GLU A 76 -29.95 1.15 7.52
CA GLU A 76 -30.69 2.40 7.72
C GLU A 76 -30.16 3.20 8.93
N GLU A 77 -29.67 2.50 9.97
CA GLU A 77 -29.12 3.09 11.21
C GLU A 77 -27.89 3.98 10.98
N ILE A 78 -27.28 3.92 9.79
CA ILE A 78 -26.16 4.80 9.43
C ILE A 78 -26.64 6.24 9.26
N TRP A 79 -27.85 6.43 8.73
CA TRP A 79 -28.39 7.73 8.32
C TRP A 79 -29.48 8.25 9.25
N ASP A 80 -29.87 7.47 10.26
CA ASP A 80 -30.89 7.83 11.25
C ASP A 80 -30.54 9.15 11.96
N GLY A 81 -31.56 10.00 12.13
CA GLY A 81 -31.43 11.31 12.77
C GLY A 81 -30.57 12.33 12.00
N SER A 82 -30.19 12.05 10.75
CA SER A 82 -29.45 12.99 9.90
C SER A 82 -30.31 13.49 8.74
N ASP A 83 -30.37 14.82 8.58
CA ASP A 83 -30.98 15.45 7.42
C ASP A 83 -30.08 15.33 6.17
N LYS A 84 -30.65 15.72 5.02
CA LYS A 84 -29.95 15.69 3.72
C LYS A 84 -28.67 16.55 3.73
N ILE A 85 -28.70 17.69 4.42
CA ILE A 85 -27.61 18.67 4.45
C ILE A 85 -26.40 18.09 5.20
N LYS A 86 -26.63 17.47 6.36
CA LYS A 86 -25.61 16.84 7.19
C LYS A 86 -24.94 15.67 6.48
N ILE A 87 -25.73 14.83 5.79
CA ILE A 87 -25.18 13.72 4.99
C ILE A 87 -24.35 14.26 3.82
N TYR A 88 -24.83 15.27 3.11
CA TYR A 88 -24.10 15.91 2.02
C TYR A 88 -22.77 16.54 2.50
N ASN A 89 -22.79 17.22 3.65
CA ASN A 89 -21.58 17.78 4.28
C ASN A 89 -20.60 16.68 4.70
N SER A 90 -21.10 15.55 5.18
CA SER A 90 -20.27 14.39 5.52
C SER A 90 -19.57 13.83 4.28
N TRP A 91 -20.26 13.78 3.13
CA TRP A 91 -19.62 13.44 1.86
C TRP A 91 -18.59 14.48 1.42
N LYS A 92 -18.89 15.78 1.52
CA LYS A 92 -17.92 16.85 1.21
C LYS A 92 -16.62 16.68 2.00
N ASN A 93 -16.72 16.39 3.29
CA ASN A 93 -15.56 16.12 4.17
C ASN A 93 -14.86 14.81 3.81
N THR A 94 -15.61 13.76 3.45
CA THR A 94 -15.05 12.48 2.98
C THR A 94 -14.24 12.67 1.70
N ALA A 95 -14.80 13.33 0.69
CA ALA A 95 -14.13 13.62 -0.57
C ALA A 95 -12.86 14.48 -0.37
N LYS A 96 -12.93 15.46 0.54
CA LYS A 96 -11.77 16.27 0.95
C LYS A 96 -10.68 15.40 1.60
N GLY A 97 -11.07 14.51 2.53
CA GLY A 97 -10.16 13.57 3.18
C GLY A 97 -9.51 12.60 2.20
N LEU A 98 -10.26 12.07 1.23
CA LEU A 98 -9.74 11.22 0.16
C LEU A 98 -8.76 11.97 -0.75
N GLY A 99 -9.05 13.22 -1.13
CA GLY A 99 -8.10 14.04 -1.90
C GLY A 99 -6.79 14.28 -1.15
N ARG A 100 -6.87 14.55 0.16
CA ARG A 100 -5.70 14.66 1.04
C ARG A 100 -4.94 13.33 1.19
N LEU A 101 -5.66 12.22 1.26
CA LEU A 101 -5.08 10.88 1.30
C LEU A 101 -4.28 10.61 0.02
N ILE A 102 -4.82 10.92 -1.16
CA ILE A 102 -4.11 10.76 -2.43
C ILE A 102 -2.81 11.57 -2.43
N LYS A 103 -2.84 12.83 -1.99
CA LYS A 103 -1.62 13.65 -1.85
C LYS A 103 -0.61 13.02 -0.88
N PHE A 104 -1.07 12.45 0.22
CA PHE A 104 -0.22 11.73 1.18
C PHE A 104 0.39 10.46 0.57
N LEU A 105 -0.40 9.63 -0.12
CA LEU A 105 0.05 8.40 -0.76
C LEU A 105 1.10 8.69 -1.84
N THR A 106 0.86 9.66 -2.72
CA THR A 106 1.79 10.00 -3.81
C THR A 106 3.01 10.77 -3.31
N GLY A 107 2.82 11.70 -2.36
CA GLY A 107 3.88 12.57 -1.85
C GLY A 107 4.79 11.91 -0.83
N ALA A 108 4.22 11.41 0.27
CA ALA A 108 4.96 10.92 1.43
C ALA A 108 5.25 9.41 1.37
N VAL A 109 4.27 8.62 0.92
CA VAL A 109 4.41 7.15 0.78
C VAL A 109 5.04 6.76 -0.56
N LYS A 110 4.97 7.63 -1.57
CA LYS A 110 5.44 7.38 -2.95
C LYS A 110 4.71 6.25 -3.67
N TRP A 111 3.43 6.03 -3.34
CA TRP A 111 2.53 5.11 -4.06
C TRP A 111 1.63 5.90 -5.01
N ASN A 112 1.71 5.58 -6.30
CA ASN A 112 1.02 6.29 -7.39
C ASN A 112 -0.17 5.51 -7.99
N SER A 113 -0.43 4.30 -7.51
CA SER A 113 -1.54 3.46 -7.95
C SER A 113 -1.94 2.41 -6.91
N ASP A 114 -3.08 1.74 -7.13
CA ASP A 114 -3.64 0.68 -6.31
C ASP A 114 -2.71 -0.53 -6.16
N GLN A 115 -1.88 -0.81 -7.16
CA GLN A 115 -0.95 -1.95 -7.14
C GLN A 115 -0.02 -1.96 -5.92
N TRP A 116 0.26 -0.78 -5.36
CA TRP A 116 1.14 -0.63 -4.22
C TRP A 116 0.42 -0.67 -2.88
N ILE A 117 -0.92 -0.68 -2.86
CA ILE A 117 -1.73 -0.59 -1.64
C ILE A 117 -2.09 -2.01 -1.19
N PRO A 118 -1.45 -2.56 -0.13
CA PRO A 118 -1.68 -3.95 0.26
C PRO A 118 -3.05 -4.17 0.90
N SER A 119 -3.65 -3.10 1.45
CA SER A 119 -4.99 -3.14 2.04
C SER A 119 -5.68 -1.78 1.92
N MET A 120 -6.79 -1.73 1.20
CA MET A 120 -7.66 -0.54 1.14
C MET A 120 -8.26 -0.21 2.52
N ASN A 121 -8.49 -1.22 3.36
CA ASN A 121 -9.08 -1.04 4.69
C ASN A 121 -8.20 -0.18 5.61
N ALA A 122 -6.88 -0.28 5.47
CA ALA A 122 -5.93 0.56 6.23
C ALA A 122 -6.06 2.05 5.89
N LEU A 123 -6.64 2.40 4.74
CA LEU A 123 -6.85 3.79 4.34
C LEU A 123 -8.03 4.44 5.07
N ILE A 124 -9.03 3.66 5.51
CA ILE A 124 -10.27 4.20 6.09
C ILE A 124 -10.01 5.04 7.36
N PRO A 125 -9.22 4.57 8.35
CA PRO A 125 -8.88 5.40 9.51
C PRO A 125 -8.11 6.67 9.13
N LEU A 126 -7.27 6.63 8.09
CA LEU A 126 -6.54 7.81 7.61
C LEU A 126 -7.48 8.81 6.94
N VAL A 127 -8.45 8.36 6.12
CA VAL A 127 -9.48 9.21 5.53
C VAL A 127 -10.32 9.87 6.63
N PHE A 128 -10.70 9.12 7.66
CA PHE A 128 -11.43 9.65 8.81
C PHE A 128 -10.67 10.83 9.45
N ILE A 129 -9.37 10.66 9.73
CA ILE A 129 -8.55 11.74 10.29
C ILE A 129 -8.41 12.90 9.30
N LEU A 130 -8.12 12.61 8.03
CA LEU A 130 -7.88 13.60 6.99
C LEU A 130 -9.12 14.37 6.55
N SER A 131 -10.32 13.89 6.87
CA SER A 131 -11.57 14.58 6.54
C SER A 131 -11.65 15.98 7.16
N ASN A 132 -11.13 16.13 8.38
CA ASN A 132 -11.16 17.38 9.14
C ASN A 132 -9.77 17.95 9.46
N HIS A 133 -8.69 17.21 9.17
CA HIS A 133 -7.31 17.62 9.49
C HIS A 133 -6.36 17.43 8.31
N ASN A 134 -5.31 18.23 8.20
CA ASN A 134 -4.20 18.01 7.27
C ASN A 134 -2.98 17.55 8.05
N PHE A 135 -2.32 16.47 7.63
CA PHE A 135 -1.10 16.03 8.32
C PHE A 135 0.02 17.04 8.19
N THR A 136 0.56 17.44 9.33
CA THR A 136 1.87 18.11 9.44
C THR A 136 2.99 17.19 8.95
N ASN A 137 4.20 17.71 8.72
CA ASN A 137 5.34 16.89 8.31
C ASN A 137 5.66 15.75 9.30
N LYS A 138 5.53 16.00 10.60
CA LYS A 138 5.72 14.99 11.65
C LYS A 138 4.64 13.91 11.59
N GLU A 139 3.38 14.31 11.40
CA GLU A 139 2.26 13.38 11.27
C GLU A 139 2.35 12.56 9.97
N GLN A 140 2.82 13.14 8.86
CA GLN A 140 3.03 12.38 7.63
C GLN A 140 4.04 11.24 7.84
N LYS A 141 5.14 11.48 8.57
CA LYS A 141 6.11 10.42 8.91
C LYS A 141 5.45 9.31 9.74
N LEU A 142 4.70 9.67 10.78
CA LEU A 142 4.01 8.69 11.64
C LEU A 142 2.90 7.92 10.90
N ALA A 143 2.10 8.60 10.08
CA ALA A 143 1.06 7.97 9.26
C ALA A 143 1.66 7.02 8.23
N ARG A 144 2.81 7.39 7.62
CA ARG A 144 3.54 6.52 6.70
C ARG A 144 4.06 5.28 7.41
N LYS A 145 4.69 5.47 8.57
CA LYS A 145 5.14 4.36 9.42
C LYS A 145 3.99 3.41 9.75
N TRP A 146 2.87 3.96 10.23
CA TRP A 146 1.69 3.19 10.58
C TRP A 146 1.12 2.42 9.39
N LEU A 147 0.96 3.08 8.23
CA LEU A 147 0.41 2.44 7.03
C LEU A 147 1.30 1.31 6.51
N LEU A 148 2.62 1.51 6.51
CA LEU A 148 3.57 0.50 6.04
C LEU A 148 3.67 -0.69 7.00
N LEU A 149 3.69 -0.46 8.32
CA LEU A 149 3.73 -1.53 9.31
C LEU A 149 2.42 -2.33 9.37
N THR A 150 1.26 -1.67 9.29
CA THR A 150 -0.03 -2.37 9.26
C THR A 150 -0.16 -3.28 8.05
N ALA A 151 0.44 -2.91 6.92
CA ALA A 151 0.51 -3.76 5.75
C ALA A 151 1.40 -4.99 5.99
N VAL A 152 2.63 -4.82 6.50
CA VAL A 152 3.58 -5.93 6.71
C VAL A 152 3.09 -6.92 7.76
N HIS A 153 2.53 -6.41 8.86
CA HIS A 153 1.98 -7.23 9.95
C HIS A 153 0.54 -7.68 9.71
N ALA A 154 0.00 -7.46 8.49
CA ALA A 154 -1.34 -7.89 8.09
C ALA A 154 -2.44 -7.50 9.10
N TYR A 155 -2.35 -6.30 9.68
CA TYR A 155 -3.22 -5.82 10.77
C TYR A 155 -4.73 -5.90 10.45
N PHE A 156 -5.07 -5.76 9.17
CA PHE A 156 -6.44 -5.80 8.66
C PHE A 156 -6.75 -7.10 7.89
N SER A 157 -6.14 -8.24 8.24
CA SER A 157 -6.41 -9.54 7.61
C SER A 157 -7.57 -10.32 8.24
N GLY A 158 -7.90 -10.06 9.51
CA GLY A 158 -8.96 -10.75 10.26
C GLY A 158 -10.34 -10.07 10.17
N SER A 159 -11.01 -9.88 11.32
CA SER A 159 -12.34 -9.25 11.39
C SER A 159 -12.29 -7.75 11.13
N VAL A 160 -12.07 -7.36 9.87
CA VAL A 160 -11.82 -5.98 9.44
C VAL A 160 -12.88 -5.00 9.95
N HIS A 161 -14.17 -5.33 9.82
CA HIS A 161 -15.24 -4.45 10.28
C HIS A 161 -15.18 -4.22 11.81
N SER A 162 -14.85 -5.24 12.60
CA SER A 162 -14.67 -5.12 14.05
C SER A 162 -13.47 -4.27 14.41
N THR A 163 -12.35 -4.47 13.70
CA THR A 163 -11.12 -3.70 13.89
C THR A 163 -11.37 -2.22 13.56
N LEU A 164 -11.95 -1.93 12.40
CA LEU A 164 -12.28 -0.56 11.99
C LEU A 164 -13.26 0.11 12.94
N ASP A 165 -14.32 -0.58 13.37
CA ASP A 165 -15.29 -0.05 14.31
C ASP A 165 -14.64 0.33 15.65
N THR A 166 -13.79 -0.55 16.18
CA THR A 166 -13.04 -0.31 17.42
C THR A 166 -12.11 0.89 17.29
N LEU A 167 -11.37 0.99 16.19
CA LEU A 167 -10.48 2.12 15.93
C LEU A 167 -11.28 3.43 15.83
N LEU A 168 -12.30 3.48 14.96
CA LEU A 168 -13.06 4.69 14.69
C LEU A 168 -13.78 5.20 15.93
N ARG A 169 -14.39 4.32 16.74
CA ARG A 169 -15.03 4.70 18.01
C ARG A 169 -14.05 5.30 19.01
N LYS A 170 -12.80 4.82 19.03
CA LYS A 170 -11.76 5.39 19.88
C LYS A 170 -11.25 6.72 19.33
N LEU A 171 -11.17 6.88 18.01
CA LEU A 171 -10.72 8.11 17.36
C LEU A 171 -11.77 9.24 17.40
N SER A 172 -13.05 8.91 17.33
CA SER A 172 -14.14 9.89 17.37
C SER A 172 -14.23 10.62 18.71
N LYS A 173 -13.80 9.98 19.79
CA LYS A 173 -13.76 10.55 21.16
C LYS A 173 -12.53 11.41 21.45
N VAL A 174 -11.66 11.66 20.48
CA VAL A 174 -10.38 12.37 20.69
C VAL A 174 -10.49 13.83 20.26
N ASN A 175 -10.27 14.73 21.22
CA ASN A 175 -10.14 16.17 21.00
C ASN A 175 -8.74 16.59 20.51
N GLY A 176 -7.71 15.77 20.77
CA GLY A 176 -6.32 16.02 20.33
C GLY A 176 -5.90 15.30 19.04
N SER A 177 -4.61 14.97 18.91
CA SER A 177 -4.08 14.28 17.71
C SER A 177 -4.64 12.85 17.59
N LYS A 178 -5.62 12.69 16.70
CA LYS A 178 -6.19 11.39 16.34
C LYS A 178 -5.14 10.43 15.79
N LEU A 179 -4.11 10.93 15.09
CA LEU A 179 -3.03 10.09 14.57
C LEU A 179 -2.17 9.49 15.68
N ASN A 180 -1.82 10.27 16.71
CA ASN A 180 -1.11 9.75 17.87
C ASN A 180 -1.95 8.71 18.62
N LYS A 181 -3.27 8.93 18.72
CA LYS A 181 -4.18 7.93 19.30
C LYS A 181 -4.19 6.65 18.46
N LEU A 182 -4.29 6.76 17.13
CA LEU A 182 -4.25 5.61 16.21
C LEU A 182 -2.97 4.80 16.43
N TRP A 183 -1.81 5.45 16.41
CA TRP A 183 -0.53 4.79 16.71
C TRP A 183 -0.53 4.12 18.08
N ASN A 184 -0.96 4.80 19.13
CA ASN A 184 -0.95 4.26 20.48
C ASN A 184 -1.86 3.05 20.67
N ILE A 185 -2.98 2.97 19.95
CA ILE A 185 -3.87 1.80 19.98
C ILE A 185 -3.20 0.60 19.31
N THR A 186 -2.52 0.80 18.18
CA THR A 186 -2.04 -0.30 17.34
C THR A 186 -0.57 -0.68 17.56
N LYS A 187 0.26 0.18 18.17
CA LYS A 187 1.73 0.04 18.20
C LYS A 187 2.25 -1.30 18.75
N LYS A 188 1.51 -1.94 19.67
CA LYS A 188 1.90 -3.24 20.24
C LYS A 188 1.90 -4.35 19.19
N GLU A 189 0.97 -4.28 18.24
CA GLU A 189 0.81 -5.24 17.14
C GLU A 189 1.62 -4.83 15.90
N LEU A 190 2.36 -3.72 15.98
CA LEU A 190 3.17 -3.18 14.90
C LEU A 190 4.65 -3.07 15.34
N PRO A 191 5.30 -4.19 15.72
CA PRO A 191 6.70 -4.16 16.13
C PRO A 191 7.63 -3.74 14.98
N LYS A 192 8.87 -3.37 15.34
CA LYS A 192 9.94 -3.16 14.36
C LYS A 192 10.15 -4.42 13.53
N LEU A 193 10.56 -4.23 12.27
CA LEU A 193 10.79 -5.36 11.38
C LEU A 193 12.10 -6.07 11.71
N THR A 194 12.10 -7.39 11.63
CA THR A 194 13.29 -8.25 11.76
C THR A 194 13.68 -8.84 10.40
N ALA A 195 14.80 -9.57 10.35
CA ALA A 195 15.22 -10.29 9.15
C ALA A 195 14.14 -11.28 8.66
N ASP A 196 13.35 -11.86 9.56
CA ASP A 196 12.33 -12.86 9.25
C ASP A 196 11.17 -12.28 8.44
N ASN A 197 10.88 -10.97 8.60
CA ASN A 197 9.87 -10.31 7.78
C ASN A 197 10.24 -10.27 6.28
N PHE A 198 11.50 -10.51 5.92
CA PHE A 198 12.00 -10.60 4.55
C PHE A 198 12.21 -12.05 4.09
N GLU A 199 11.87 -13.04 4.91
CA GLU A 199 11.84 -14.45 4.52
C GLU A 199 10.55 -14.79 3.78
N THR A 200 10.41 -14.23 2.58
CA THR A 200 9.24 -14.42 1.75
C THR A 200 9.62 -14.57 0.28
N LYS A 201 8.87 -15.40 -0.44
CA LYS A 201 9.01 -15.56 -1.89
C LYS A 201 8.20 -14.56 -2.70
N ARG A 202 7.31 -13.80 -2.05
CA ARG A 202 6.36 -12.92 -2.72
C ARG A 202 7.08 -11.78 -3.45
N GLN A 203 6.75 -11.64 -4.73
CA GLN A 203 7.22 -10.55 -5.60
C GLN A 203 6.31 -9.31 -5.51
N THR A 204 5.12 -9.44 -4.94
CA THR A 204 4.13 -8.38 -4.76
C THR A 204 3.60 -8.36 -3.32
N GLY A 205 2.83 -7.33 -2.97
CA GLY A 205 2.21 -7.18 -1.65
C GLY A 205 3.07 -6.38 -0.66
N ALA A 206 2.78 -6.54 0.63
CA ALA A 206 3.21 -5.58 1.66
C ALA A 206 4.71 -5.30 1.73
N VAL A 207 5.55 -6.34 1.73
CA VAL A 207 7.01 -6.19 1.80
C VAL A 207 7.54 -5.48 0.56
N MET A 208 7.05 -5.83 -0.64
CA MET A 208 7.44 -5.17 -1.88
C MET A 208 6.95 -3.71 -1.92
N SER A 209 5.71 -3.45 -1.54
CA SER A 209 5.14 -2.09 -1.47
C SER A 209 5.93 -1.19 -0.53
N LEU A 210 6.35 -1.73 0.62
CA LEU A 210 7.23 -1.03 1.55
C LEU A 210 8.59 -0.78 0.92
N TYR A 211 9.22 -1.80 0.34
CA TYR A 211 10.54 -1.67 -0.28
C TYR A 211 10.55 -0.62 -1.39
N ILE A 212 9.54 -0.61 -2.27
CA ILE A 212 9.37 0.41 -3.31
C ILE A 212 9.15 1.80 -2.71
N SER A 213 8.36 1.93 -1.64
CA SER A 213 8.22 3.20 -0.90
C SER A 213 9.57 3.73 -0.43
N MET A 214 10.41 2.87 0.16
CA MET A 214 11.75 3.21 0.64
C MET A 214 12.70 3.61 -0.50
N LEU A 215 12.72 2.83 -1.59
CA LEU A 215 13.59 3.10 -2.76
C LEU A 215 13.24 4.46 -3.38
N ARG A 216 11.94 4.72 -3.61
CA ARG A 216 11.45 5.99 -4.15
C ARG A 216 11.73 7.17 -3.24
N ASN A 217 11.60 6.98 -1.92
CA ASN A 217 11.92 8.04 -0.97
C ASN A 217 13.44 8.33 -0.89
N SER A 218 14.27 7.33 -1.18
CA SER A 218 15.73 7.46 -1.22
C SER A 218 16.27 7.97 -2.56
N ASN A 219 15.41 8.33 -3.52
CA ASN A 219 15.78 8.66 -4.90
C ASN A 219 16.72 7.61 -5.52
N ALA A 220 16.42 6.33 -5.28
CA ALA A 220 17.21 5.21 -5.78
C ALA A 220 17.40 5.32 -7.30
N LYS A 221 18.62 5.04 -7.75
CA LYS A 221 18.97 5.06 -9.17
C LYS A 221 19.08 3.65 -9.70
N ASP A 222 18.71 3.51 -10.97
CA ASP A 222 18.86 2.27 -11.71
C ASP A 222 20.34 1.91 -11.89
N TRP A 223 20.58 0.65 -12.23
CA TRP A 223 21.91 0.08 -12.41
C TRP A 223 22.44 0.22 -13.83
N ASP A 224 21.63 0.77 -14.74
CA ASP A 224 22.04 1.18 -16.07
C ASP A 224 23.01 2.39 -16.04
N SER A 225 23.58 2.73 -17.19
CA SER A 225 24.48 3.88 -17.33
C SER A 225 23.76 5.23 -17.33
N SER A 226 22.46 5.25 -17.65
CA SER A 226 21.64 6.46 -17.73
C SER A 226 21.24 7.03 -16.36
N LYS A 227 21.37 6.24 -15.28
CA LYS A 227 21.10 6.63 -13.87
C LYS A 227 19.67 7.14 -13.68
N ASN A 228 18.74 6.51 -14.39
CA ASN A 228 17.33 6.77 -14.28
C ASN A 228 16.82 6.52 -12.84
N PRO A 229 15.85 7.30 -12.34
CA PRO A 229 15.25 7.02 -11.04
C PRO A 229 14.43 5.72 -11.05
N LEU A 230 14.51 4.94 -9.98
CA LEU A 230 13.66 3.76 -9.74
C LEU A 230 12.29 4.16 -9.17
N ASP A 231 11.63 5.12 -9.82
CA ASP A 231 10.32 5.63 -9.41
C ASP A 231 9.16 5.10 -10.26
N GLY A 232 9.47 4.45 -11.38
CA GLY A 232 8.48 3.89 -12.32
C GLY A 232 7.80 4.96 -13.17
N ASN A 233 8.32 6.19 -13.21
CA ASN A 233 7.84 7.26 -14.08
C ASN A 233 8.65 7.39 -15.38
N VAL A 234 9.79 6.71 -15.47
CA VAL A 234 10.62 6.65 -16.68
C VAL A 234 9.86 5.87 -17.76
N GLN A 235 9.71 6.49 -18.93
CA GLN A 235 9.02 5.93 -20.09
C GLN A 235 10.01 5.74 -21.24
N GLY A 236 9.75 4.75 -22.09
CA GLY A 236 10.59 4.42 -23.23
C GLY A 236 10.79 2.91 -23.39
N HIS A 237 11.59 2.54 -24.39
CA HIS A 237 11.93 1.15 -24.65
C HIS A 237 12.60 0.51 -23.43
N ASN A 238 12.07 -0.61 -22.94
CA ASN A 238 12.56 -1.34 -21.75
C ASN A 238 12.76 -0.51 -20.47
N ALA A 239 12.05 0.63 -20.32
CA ALA A 239 12.13 1.48 -19.13
C ALA A 239 11.35 0.94 -17.91
N SER A 240 10.48 -0.07 -18.12
CA SER A 240 9.67 -0.66 -17.05
C SER A 240 10.54 -1.27 -15.96
N LEU A 241 10.16 -1.07 -14.70
CA LEU A 241 10.84 -1.69 -13.58
C LEU A 241 10.53 -3.20 -13.53
N GLU A 242 11.56 -4.00 -13.30
CA GLU A 242 11.51 -5.45 -13.16
C GLU A 242 12.17 -5.91 -11.87
N ILE A 243 11.80 -7.13 -11.45
CA ILE A 243 12.46 -7.82 -10.36
C ILE A 243 13.63 -8.61 -10.95
N HIS A 244 14.84 -8.26 -10.52
CA HIS A 244 16.06 -8.97 -10.87
C HIS A 244 16.48 -9.92 -9.75
N HIS A 245 16.74 -11.18 -10.10
CA HIS A 245 17.37 -12.13 -9.19
C HIS A 245 18.87 -11.83 -9.10
N ILE A 246 19.32 -11.30 -7.96
CA ILE A 246 20.72 -10.89 -7.75
C ILE A 246 21.68 -12.02 -8.07
N PHE A 247 21.37 -13.23 -7.59
CA PHE A 247 21.96 -14.47 -8.06
C PHE A 247 21.03 -15.11 -9.11
N PRO A 248 21.52 -15.33 -10.34
CA PRO A 248 20.73 -15.85 -11.45
C PRO A 248 20.07 -17.19 -11.15
N LYS A 249 18.80 -17.32 -11.54
CA LYS A 249 17.96 -18.50 -11.27
C LYS A 249 18.51 -19.76 -11.92
N ASP A 250 18.91 -19.68 -13.19
CA ASP A 250 19.48 -20.79 -13.96
C ASP A 250 20.78 -21.31 -13.34
N ILE A 251 21.66 -20.40 -12.89
CA ILE A 251 22.90 -20.77 -12.21
C ILE A 251 22.60 -21.45 -10.86
N LEU A 252 21.68 -20.90 -10.06
CA LEU A 252 21.33 -21.51 -8.78
C LEU A 252 20.69 -22.90 -8.95
N LEU A 253 19.82 -23.10 -9.94
CA LEU A 253 19.24 -24.41 -10.25
C LEU A 253 20.32 -25.43 -10.59
N LYS A 254 21.28 -25.08 -11.46
CA LYS A 254 22.42 -25.93 -11.83
C LYS A 254 23.32 -26.28 -10.63
N ASN A 255 23.26 -25.50 -9.55
CA ASN A 255 24.03 -25.72 -8.33
C ASN A 255 23.18 -26.34 -7.19
N GLY A 256 22.05 -26.96 -7.52
CA GLY A 256 21.25 -27.75 -6.58
C GLY A 256 20.35 -26.94 -5.65
N TYR A 257 20.13 -25.64 -5.90
CA TYR A 257 19.18 -24.85 -5.13
C TYR A 257 17.76 -25.05 -5.64
N GLY A 258 16.83 -25.32 -4.72
CA GLY A 258 15.41 -25.47 -5.06
C GLY A 258 14.72 -24.13 -5.34
N TYR A 259 13.57 -24.16 -6.03
CA TYR A 259 12.80 -22.96 -6.38
C TYR A 259 12.49 -22.04 -5.20
N ASN A 260 12.20 -22.57 -4.01
CA ASN A 260 11.91 -21.77 -2.81
C ASN A 260 13.16 -21.06 -2.26
N GLN A 261 14.35 -21.65 -2.44
CA GLN A 261 15.61 -21.03 -2.02
C GLN A 261 16.02 -19.90 -2.96
N ILE A 262 15.72 -20.05 -4.25
CA ILE A 262 16.03 -19.07 -5.29
C ILE A 262 15.09 -17.86 -5.23
N ASN A 263 13.79 -18.15 -5.13
CA ASN A 263 12.72 -17.16 -5.12
C ASN A 263 12.51 -16.67 -3.69
N THR A 264 13.41 -15.81 -3.22
CA THR A 264 13.35 -15.19 -1.91
C THR A 264 13.59 -13.70 -2.05
N PHE A 265 12.94 -12.88 -1.21
CA PHE A 265 13.02 -11.43 -1.25
C PHE A 265 14.47 -10.93 -1.13
N ALA A 266 15.28 -11.63 -0.33
CA ALA A 266 16.70 -11.34 -0.18
C ALA A 266 17.53 -11.62 -1.44
N ASN A 267 16.96 -12.29 -2.46
CA ASN A 267 17.56 -12.43 -3.78
C ASN A 267 16.95 -11.47 -4.82
N TYR A 268 15.99 -10.61 -4.46
CA TYR A 268 15.34 -9.69 -5.40
C TYR A 268 15.91 -8.27 -5.31
N ALA A 269 16.26 -7.70 -6.46
CA ALA A 269 16.53 -6.27 -6.65
C ALA A 269 15.50 -5.68 -7.62
N ILE A 270 15.34 -4.35 -7.61
CA ILE A 270 14.46 -3.64 -8.55
C ILE A 270 15.33 -2.82 -9.49
N ILE A 271 15.26 -3.10 -10.78
CA ILE A 271 16.03 -2.40 -11.83
C ILE A 271 15.13 -2.21 -13.05
N SER A 272 15.56 -1.43 -14.06
CA SER A 272 14.84 -1.42 -15.34
C SER A 272 14.99 -2.76 -16.08
N LYS A 273 14.05 -3.02 -16.98
CA LYS A 273 14.14 -4.14 -17.93
C LYS A 273 15.43 -4.06 -18.76
N ASP A 274 15.87 -2.86 -19.13
CA ASP A 274 17.08 -2.67 -19.93
C ASP A 274 18.36 -3.07 -19.15
N ALA A 275 18.44 -2.67 -17.88
CA ALA A 275 19.49 -3.13 -16.97
C ALA A 275 19.42 -4.65 -16.75
N ASN A 276 18.22 -5.20 -16.59
CA ASN A 276 18.01 -6.64 -16.38
C ASN A 276 18.47 -7.47 -17.56
N LEU A 277 18.12 -7.07 -18.79
CA LEU A 277 18.58 -7.70 -20.03
C LEU A 277 20.10 -7.58 -20.20
N SER A 278 20.68 -6.44 -19.84
CA SER A 278 22.12 -6.21 -19.93
C SER A 278 22.95 -7.03 -18.93
N ILE A 279 22.39 -7.32 -17.75
CA ILE A 279 23.02 -8.20 -16.74
C ILE A 279 22.80 -9.67 -17.11
N SER A 280 21.63 -10.02 -17.65
CA SER A 280 21.27 -11.38 -18.05
C SER A 280 21.48 -12.38 -16.89
N ASN A 281 22.13 -13.51 -17.15
CA ASN A 281 22.45 -14.55 -16.17
C ASN A 281 23.84 -14.40 -15.54
N GLU A 282 24.40 -13.19 -15.49
CA GLU A 282 25.71 -12.98 -14.92
C GLU A 282 25.72 -13.06 -13.40
N MET A 283 26.81 -13.58 -12.85
CA MET A 283 27.00 -13.67 -11.40
C MET A 283 27.24 -12.30 -10.74
N PRO A 284 26.71 -12.05 -9.52
CA PRO A 284 26.89 -10.79 -8.80
C PRO A 284 28.35 -10.42 -8.53
N LYS A 285 29.24 -11.40 -8.35
CA LYS A 285 30.69 -11.15 -8.22
C LYS A 285 31.27 -10.37 -9.41
N THR A 286 30.68 -10.53 -10.59
CA THR A 286 31.14 -9.94 -11.84
C THR A 286 30.37 -8.65 -12.14
N TYR A 287 29.04 -8.72 -12.28
CA TYR A 287 28.27 -7.55 -12.73
C TYR A 287 28.20 -6.41 -11.70
N LEU A 288 28.24 -6.68 -10.39
CA LEU A 288 28.20 -5.63 -9.36
C LEU A 288 29.48 -4.79 -9.30
N LYS A 289 30.57 -5.28 -9.90
CA LYS A 289 31.85 -4.56 -10.03
C LYS A 289 32.03 -3.91 -11.39
N ARG A 290 31.19 -4.26 -12.36
CA ARG A 290 31.30 -3.78 -13.73
C ARG A 290 31.10 -2.27 -13.75
N ASN A 291 31.94 -1.61 -14.53
CA ASN A 291 31.83 -0.19 -14.85
C ASN A 291 32.10 -0.03 -16.34
N ASN A 292 31.05 -0.11 -17.16
CA ASN A 292 31.16 0.05 -18.61
C ASN A 292 30.01 0.93 -19.14
N ASN A 293 29.97 1.15 -20.46
CA ASN A 293 29.01 2.07 -21.07
C ASN A 293 27.52 1.67 -20.90
N LYS A 294 27.22 0.42 -20.49
CA LYS A 294 25.84 -0.07 -20.29
C LYS A 294 25.46 -0.20 -18.81
N ILE A 295 26.37 -0.67 -17.97
CA ILE A 295 26.13 -0.96 -16.55
C ILE A 295 27.14 -0.20 -15.69
N VAL A 296 26.63 0.66 -14.80
CA VAL A 296 27.44 1.48 -13.87
C VAL A 296 26.83 1.42 -12.47
N ILE A 297 27.21 0.41 -11.69
CA ILE A 297 26.63 0.16 -10.37
C ILE A 297 27.53 0.76 -9.28
N LYS A 298 27.21 1.98 -8.84
CA LYS A 298 27.98 2.62 -7.77
C LYS A 298 27.66 2.01 -6.41
N LYS A 299 28.61 2.08 -5.49
CA LYS A 299 28.47 1.63 -4.09
C LYS A 299 27.23 2.22 -3.40
N LYS A 300 26.90 3.49 -3.67
CA LYS A 300 25.70 4.13 -3.12
C LYS A 300 24.41 3.46 -3.60
N ASP A 301 24.34 3.05 -4.87
CA ASP A 301 23.15 2.49 -5.48
C ASP A 301 22.92 1.04 -5.03
N ARG A 302 24.02 0.28 -4.84
CA ARG A 302 24.00 -1.02 -4.15
C ARG A 302 23.51 -0.92 -2.70
N LYS A 303 24.04 0.05 -1.94
CA LYS A 303 23.65 0.27 -0.54
C LYS A 303 22.16 0.62 -0.41
N VAL A 304 21.61 1.43 -1.33
CA VAL A 304 20.18 1.77 -1.33
C VAL A 304 19.30 0.53 -1.50
N GLN A 305 19.73 -0.45 -2.32
CA GLN A 305 19.07 -1.74 -2.49
C GLN A 305 19.49 -2.82 -1.47
N CYS A 306 20.20 -2.41 -0.41
CA CYS A 306 20.65 -3.27 0.68
C CYS A 306 21.50 -4.47 0.23
N ILE A 307 22.33 -4.30 -0.80
CA ILE A 307 23.29 -5.34 -1.20
C ILE A 307 24.44 -5.38 -0.16
N PRO A 308 24.75 -6.55 0.43
CA PRO A 308 25.95 -6.71 1.26
C PRO A 308 27.21 -6.30 0.52
N GLU A 309 28.09 -5.54 1.15
CA GLU A 309 29.30 -5.01 0.52
C GLU A 309 30.52 -5.94 0.67
N ASP A 310 30.42 -7.02 1.44
CA ASP A 310 31.45 -8.06 1.47
C ASP A 310 31.46 -8.83 0.14
N ILE A 311 32.44 -8.53 -0.71
CA ILE A 311 32.61 -9.17 -2.01
C ILE A 311 32.82 -10.70 -1.87
N LYS A 312 33.36 -11.18 -0.74
CA LYS A 312 33.63 -12.61 -0.51
C LYS A 312 32.36 -13.44 -0.47
N ILE A 313 31.19 -12.83 -0.25
CA ILE A 313 29.91 -13.54 -0.24
C ILE A 313 29.10 -13.41 -1.53
N TRP A 314 29.60 -12.72 -2.56
CA TRP A 314 28.97 -12.61 -3.89
C TRP A 314 29.15 -13.86 -4.78
N GLN A 315 29.46 -15.01 -4.18
CA GLN A 315 29.75 -16.27 -4.86
C GLN A 315 28.74 -17.34 -4.47
N ILE A 316 28.46 -18.28 -5.38
CA ILE A 316 27.45 -19.34 -5.19
C ILE A 316 27.66 -20.11 -3.88
N LYS A 317 28.92 -20.45 -3.57
CA LYS A 317 29.31 -21.17 -2.34
C LYS A 317 28.91 -20.43 -1.04
N LYS A 318 28.63 -19.13 -1.12
CA LYS A 318 28.24 -18.28 0.02
C LYS A 318 26.83 -17.69 -0.14
N TYR A 319 26.03 -18.19 -1.08
CA TYR A 319 24.67 -17.69 -1.37
C TYR A 319 23.78 -17.63 -0.12
N LYS A 320 23.70 -18.71 0.67
CA LYS A 320 22.91 -18.71 1.92
C LYS A 320 23.34 -17.61 2.89
N ARG A 321 24.65 -17.37 3.01
CA ARG A 321 25.20 -16.29 3.85
C ARG A 321 24.83 -14.91 3.30
N PHE A 322 24.90 -14.70 1.99
CA PHE A 322 24.42 -13.48 1.34
C PHE A 322 22.96 -13.19 1.66
N LEU A 323 22.09 -14.20 1.59
CA LEU A 323 20.66 -14.04 1.91
C LEU A 323 20.44 -13.60 3.36
N VAL A 324 21.15 -14.21 4.32
CA VAL A 324 21.05 -13.84 5.75
C VAL A 324 21.50 -12.40 5.97
N GLU A 325 22.69 -12.04 5.48
CA GLU A 325 23.22 -10.67 5.64
C GLU A 325 22.32 -9.63 4.97
N ARG A 326 21.79 -9.92 3.76
CA ARG A 326 20.88 -9.01 3.07
C ARG A 326 19.55 -8.81 3.82
N ARG A 327 18.97 -9.85 4.43
CA ARG A 327 17.75 -9.70 5.25
C ARG A 327 17.99 -8.79 6.46
N GLN A 328 19.14 -8.92 7.12
CA GLN A 328 19.51 -8.05 8.23
C GLN A 328 19.68 -6.59 7.77
N LEU A 329 20.33 -6.35 6.62
CA LEU A 329 20.47 -5.02 6.05
C LEU A 329 19.12 -4.41 5.66
N LEU A 330 18.23 -5.18 5.02
CA LEU A 330 16.88 -4.75 4.68
C LEU A 330 16.09 -4.33 5.92
N ALA A 331 16.09 -5.17 6.97
CA ALA A 331 15.41 -4.88 8.23
C ALA A 331 15.94 -3.60 8.87
N LYS A 332 17.27 -3.46 8.97
CA LYS A 332 17.91 -2.26 9.52
C LYS A 332 17.51 -1.01 8.74
N ARG A 333 17.72 -1.02 7.42
CA ARG A 333 17.49 0.13 6.54
C ARG A 333 16.02 0.56 6.52
N ILE A 334 15.10 -0.40 6.52
CA ILE A 334 13.68 -0.11 6.55
C ILE A 334 13.25 0.47 7.89
N ASN A 335 13.75 -0.05 9.02
CA ASN A 335 13.44 0.55 10.31
C ASN A 335 13.99 1.99 10.41
N GLU A 336 15.18 2.29 9.89
CA GLU A 336 15.69 3.66 9.77
C GLU A 336 14.77 4.55 8.92
N TYR A 337 14.26 4.03 7.80
CA TYR A 337 13.32 4.74 6.93
C TYR A 337 11.98 5.03 7.62
N LEU A 338 11.50 4.11 8.46
CA LEU A 338 10.25 4.23 9.20
C LEU A 338 10.38 5.20 10.40
N GLY A 339 11.57 5.38 10.96
CA GLY A 339 11.84 6.21 12.14
C GLY A 339 11.66 5.43 13.43
#